data_AF-A0A2R6J1F1-F1
#
_entry.id   AF-A0A2R6J1F1-F1
#
_cell.length_a   1.000
_cell.length_b   1.000
_cell.length_c   1.000
_cell.angle_alpha   90.00
_cell.angle_beta   90.00
_cell.angle_gamma   90.00
#
_symmetry.space_group_name_H-M   'P 1'
#
loop_
_entity.id
_entity.type
_entity.pdbx_description
1 polymer ?
#
loop_
_entity_poly.entity_id
_entity_poly.type
_entity_poly.pdbx_seq_one_letter_code
_entity_poly.pdbx_strand_id
1 'polypeptide(L)'
;EPARRSGRGDVESAVAGDVAERAREVAAAHDWPVPEFEVRLGDGPPTVVVRWDGETSPATLRRLAYAACRESRYADTVAGLRDPEIDLRSGGSGSGDERD
;
A
#
# COMPACT_ATOMS: atom_id res chain seq x y z
N GLU A 1 12.56 -26.16 10.93
CA GLU A 1 13.09 -25.23 9.91
C GLU A 1 12.37 -23.88 9.96
N PRO A 2 13.02 -22.77 10.38
CA PRO A 2 12.46 -21.42 10.22
C PRO A 2 13.12 -20.56 9.11
N ALA A 3 14.16 -21.06 8.43
CA ALA A 3 15.01 -20.23 7.56
C ALA A 3 14.37 -19.71 6.26
N ARG A 4 13.23 -20.26 5.81
CA ARG A 4 12.58 -19.79 4.57
C ARG A 4 11.64 -18.60 4.76
N ARG A 5 11.27 -18.26 5.99
CA ARG A 5 10.31 -17.18 6.27
C ARG A 5 10.98 -15.79 6.23
N SER A 6 12.27 -15.72 6.59
CA SER A 6 13.05 -14.47 6.55
C SER A 6 13.09 -13.88 5.14
N GLY A 7 13.47 -14.66 4.12
CA GLY A 7 13.62 -14.15 2.76
C GLY A 7 12.34 -13.61 2.12
N ARG A 8 11.15 -14.10 2.49
CA ARG A 8 9.87 -13.57 1.97
C ARG A 8 9.54 -12.22 2.62
N GLY A 9 9.70 -12.12 3.94
CA GLY A 9 9.47 -10.88 4.69
C GLY A 9 10.44 -9.76 4.29
N ASP A 10 11.69 -10.10 3.98
CA ASP A 10 12.69 -9.15 3.47
C ASP A 10 12.27 -8.56 2.11
N VAL A 11 11.75 -9.41 1.20
CA VAL A 11 11.24 -8.97 -0.11
C VAL A 11 9.97 -8.14 0.04
N GLU A 12 9.03 -8.58 0.89
CA GLU A 12 7.80 -7.82 1.20
C GLU A 12 8.13 -6.41 1.72
N SER A 13 9.08 -6.31 2.64
CA SER A 13 9.54 -5.04 3.20
C SER A 13 10.25 -4.16 2.16
N ALA A 14 11.09 -4.75 1.30
CA ALA A 14 11.76 -4.03 0.23
C ALA A 14 10.78 -3.48 -0.83
N VAL A 15 9.77 -4.27 -1.21
CA VAL A 15 8.71 -3.84 -2.13
C VAL A 15 7.83 -2.78 -1.48
N ALA A 16 7.45 -2.96 -0.21
CA ALA A 16 6.66 -1.98 0.53
C ALA A 16 7.39 -0.64 0.66
N GLY A 17 8.69 -0.66 0.97
CA GLY A 17 9.51 0.56 1.04
C GLY A 17 9.59 1.29 -0.29
N ASP A 18 9.76 0.57 -1.39
CA ASP A 18 9.79 1.14 -2.73
C ASP A 18 8.44 1.73 -3.15
N VAL A 19 7.34 1.00 -2.95
CA VAL A 19 5.99 1.48 -3.22
C VAL A 19 5.67 2.70 -2.37
N ALA A 20 6.03 2.71 -1.08
CA ALA A 20 5.83 3.87 -0.21
C ALA A 20 6.62 5.09 -0.68
N GLU A 21 7.84 4.90 -1.18
CA GLU A 21 8.66 5.98 -1.74
C GLU A 21 8.04 6.55 -3.01
N ARG A 22 7.63 5.70 -3.97
CA ARG A 22 6.94 6.15 -5.19
C ARG A 22 5.61 6.85 -4.87
N ALA A 23 4.86 6.33 -3.91
CA ALA A 23 3.63 6.95 -3.46
C ALA A 23 3.87 8.34 -2.86
N ARG A 24 4.97 8.55 -2.13
CA ARG A 24 5.34 9.88 -1.61
C ARG A 24 5.61 10.88 -2.73
N GLU A 25 6.31 10.46 -3.78
CA GLU A 25 6.60 11.32 -4.93
C GLU A 25 5.32 11.71 -5.67
N VAL A 26 4.44 10.74 -5.95
CA VAL A 26 3.15 11.00 -6.61
C VAL A 26 2.26 11.87 -5.73
N ALA A 27 2.18 11.58 -4.42
CA ALA A 27 1.40 12.38 -3.49
C ALA A 27 1.90 13.82 -3.41
N ALA A 28 3.22 14.04 -3.36
CA ALA A 28 3.82 15.37 -3.36
C ALA A 28 3.54 16.15 -4.65
N ALA A 29 3.52 15.48 -5.81
CA ALA A 29 3.18 16.10 -7.09
C ALA A 29 1.71 16.56 -7.18
N HIS A 30 0.82 15.95 -6.40
CA HIS A 30 -0.62 16.19 -6.42
C HIS A 30 -1.17 16.85 -5.14
N ASP A 31 -0.31 17.23 -4.19
CA ASP A 31 -0.66 17.77 -2.87
C ASP A 31 -1.61 16.84 -2.08
N TRP A 32 -1.35 15.54 -2.12
CA TRP A 32 -2.11 14.53 -1.38
C TRP A 32 -1.40 14.13 -0.08
N PRO A 33 -2.14 13.77 0.97
CA PRO A 33 -1.54 13.19 2.16
C PRO A 33 -0.91 11.84 1.84
N VAL A 34 0.23 11.57 2.47
CA VAL A 34 0.96 10.31 2.31
C VAL A 34 0.42 9.29 3.30
N PRO A 35 -0.23 8.21 2.84
CA PRO A 35 -0.63 7.12 3.73
C PRO A 35 0.55 6.18 4.01
N GLU A 36 0.39 5.32 5.01
CA GLU A 36 1.28 4.20 5.26
C GLU A 36 0.93 3.03 4.32
N PHE A 37 1.95 2.36 3.79
CA PHE A 37 1.81 1.23 2.89
C PHE A 37 2.43 -0.02 3.49
N GLU A 38 1.75 -1.14 3.35
CA GLU A 38 2.24 -2.47 3.67
C GLU A 38 1.95 -3.40 2.48
N VAL A 39 2.93 -4.21 2.09
CA VAL A 39 2.79 -5.15 0.97
C VAL A 39 2.86 -6.56 1.52
N ARG A 40 1.90 -7.39 1.10
CA ARG A 40 1.86 -8.81 1.41
C ARG A 40 1.94 -9.59 0.12
N LEU A 41 2.98 -10.39 0.00
CA LEU A 41 3.18 -11.25 -1.17
C LEU A 41 2.57 -12.60 -0.83
N GLY A 42 1.45 -12.97 -1.46
CA GLY A 42 0.77 -14.26 -1.32
C GLY A 42 1.18 -15.27 -2.39
N ASP A 43 0.42 -16.36 -2.51
CA ASP A 43 0.45 -17.26 -3.68
C ASP A 43 -0.40 -16.72 -4.84
N GLY A 44 -1.20 -15.68 -4.58
CA GLY A 44 -1.99 -14.93 -5.55
C GLY A 44 -1.40 -13.54 -5.85
N PRO A 45 -2.21 -12.61 -6.39
CA PRO A 45 -1.76 -11.24 -6.58
C PRO A 45 -1.31 -10.61 -5.25
N PRO A 46 -0.31 -9.72 -5.28
CA PRO A 46 0.14 -9.05 -4.08
C PRO A 46 -0.97 -8.17 -3.50
N THR A 47 -1.13 -8.19 -2.18
CA THR A 47 -2.06 -7.31 -1.49
C THR A 47 -1.32 -6.09 -0.98
N VAL A 48 -1.77 -4.90 -1.36
CA VAL A 48 -1.26 -3.62 -0.87
C VAL A 48 -2.26 -3.08 0.13
N VAL A 49 -1.86 -3.07 1.39
CA VAL A 49 -2.62 -2.48 2.49
C VAL A 49 -2.23 -1.00 2.58
N VAL A 50 -3.21 -0.12 2.40
CA VAL A 50 -3.03 1.33 2.53
C VAL A 50 -3.72 1.77 3.81
N ARG A 51 -2.92 2.25 4.76
CA ARG A 51 -3.42 2.82 6.02
C ARG A 51 -3.35 4.34 5.96
N TRP A 52 -4.48 5.00 6.15
CA TRP A 52 -4.51 6.47 6.17
C TRP A 52 -5.31 6.96 7.36
N ASP A 53 -4.96 8.16 7.80
CA ASP A 53 -5.69 8.91 8.80
C ASP A 53 -6.31 10.14 8.12
N GLY A 54 -7.60 10.38 8.38
CA GLY A 54 -8.31 11.57 7.87
C GLY A 54 -9.15 11.37 6.60
N GLU A 55 -9.43 12.50 5.94
CA GLU A 55 -10.55 12.66 4.99
C GLU A 55 -10.22 12.28 3.54
N THR A 56 -9.08 11.63 3.30
CA THR A 56 -8.68 11.27 1.93
C THR A 56 -9.68 10.29 1.34
N SER A 57 -10.20 10.63 0.16
CA SER A 57 -11.15 9.76 -0.53
C SER A 57 -10.53 8.39 -0.85
N PRO A 58 -11.24 7.28 -0.61
CA PRO A 58 -10.80 5.92 -0.97
C PRO A 58 -10.35 5.78 -2.43
N ALA A 59 -11.00 6.52 -3.34
CA ALA A 59 -10.65 6.53 -4.75
C ALA A 59 -9.26 7.16 -5.02
N THR A 60 -8.90 8.21 -4.30
CA THR A 60 -7.59 8.87 -4.39
C THR A 60 -6.50 7.93 -3.88
N LEU A 61 -6.72 7.27 -2.74
CA LEU A 61 -5.77 6.31 -2.17
C LEU A 61 -5.55 5.11 -3.09
N ARG A 62 -6.61 4.59 -3.72
CA ARG A 62 -6.49 3.56 -4.75
C ARG A 62 -5.65 4.02 -5.92
N ARG A 63 -5.95 5.20 -6.49
CA ARG A 63 -5.17 5.76 -7.60
C ARG A 63 -3.69 5.94 -7.23
N LEU A 64 -3.43 6.44 -6.03
CA LEU A 64 -2.06 6.61 -5.51
C LEU A 64 -1.34 5.26 -5.41
N ALA A 65 -1.97 4.25 -4.82
CA ALA A 65 -1.40 2.92 -4.68
C ALA A 65 -1.13 2.27 -6.05
N TYR A 66 -2.08 2.34 -6.98
CA TYR A 66 -1.88 1.82 -8.34
C TYR A 66 -0.75 2.53 -9.09
N ALA A 67 -0.66 3.86 -8.99
CA ALA A 67 0.42 4.63 -9.60
C ALA A 67 1.78 4.21 -9.01
N ALA A 68 1.88 4.18 -7.68
CA ALA A 68 3.10 3.80 -6.97
C ALA A 68 3.55 2.37 -7.31
N CYS A 69 2.63 1.41 -7.36
CA CYS A 69 2.96 0.03 -7.70
C CYS A 69 3.37 -0.11 -9.18
N ARG A 70 2.81 0.70 -10.08
CA ARG A 70 3.17 0.69 -11.50
C ARG A 70 4.54 1.32 -11.77
N GLU A 71 4.92 2.30 -10.96
CA GLU A 71 6.23 2.98 -11.01
C GLU A 71 7.30 2.31 -10.15
N SER A 72 6.92 1.33 -9.33
CA SER A 72 7.86 0.54 -8.54
C SER A 72 8.86 -0.19 -9.43
N ARG A 73 10.13 -0.22 -9.02
CA ARG A 73 11.16 -1.02 -9.72
C ARG A 73 10.87 -2.52 -9.68
N TYR A 74 10.04 -2.96 -8.74
CA TYR A 74 9.64 -4.35 -8.60
C TYR A 74 8.42 -4.71 -9.45
N ALA A 75 7.82 -3.76 -10.17
CA ALA A 75 6.61 -3.97 -10.96
C ALA A 75 6.73 -5.10 -11.99
N ASP A 76 7.93 -5.28 -12.56
CA ASP A 76 8.22 -6.34 -13.52
C ASP A 76 8.84 -7.59 -12.88
N THR A 77 9.28 -7.48 -11.62
CA THR A 77 9.89 -8.59 -10.86
C THR A 77 8.84 -9.38 -10.08
N VAL A 78 7.87 -8.69 -9.49
CA VAL A 78 6.79 -9.26 -8.68
C VAL A 78 5.56 -9.42 -9.56
N ALA A 79 5.21 -10.66 -9.86
CA ALA A 79 4.02 -10.98 -10.64
C ALA A 79 2.76 -10.37 -9.98
N GLY A 80 1.98 -9.62 -10.76
CA GLY A 80 0.76 -8.97 -10.28
C GLY A 80 0.98 -7.67 -9.52
N LEU A 81 2.21 -7.18 -9.33
CA LEU A 81 2.41 -5.89 -8.64
C LEU A 81 1.83 -4.70 -9.41
N ARG A 82 1.76 -4.78 -10.75
CA ARG A 82 1.09 -3.75 -11.57
C ARG A 82 -0.43 -3.74 -11.41
N ASP A 83 -1.02 -4.82 -10.92
CA ASP A 83 -2.46 -4.98 -10.65
C ASP A 83 -2.67 -5.69 -9.29
N PRO A 84 -2.30 -5.02 -8.18
CA PRO A 84 -2.38 -5.60 -6.85
C PRO A 84 -3.81 -5.50 -6.29
N GLU A 85 -4.13 -6.38 -5.35
CA GLU A 85 -5.33 -6.20 -4.53
C GLU A 85 -5.13 -5.05 -3.53
N ILE A 86 -5.95 -4.00 -3.61
CA ILE A 86 -5.85 -2.85 -2.70
C ILE A 86 -6.81 -3.01 -1.52
N ASP A 87 -6.24 -3.20 -0.33
CA ASP A 87 -6.95 -3.23 0.95
C ASP A 87 -6.82 -1.87 1.63
N LEU A 88 -7.94 -1.17 1.78
CA LEU A 88 -8.00 0.17 2.34
C LEU A 88 -8.37 0.11 3.82
N ARG A 89 -7.48 0.55 4.71
CA ARG A 89 -7.69 0.63 6.16
C ARG A 89 -7.66 2.08 6.64
N SER A 90 -8.82 2.65 6.93
CA SER A 90 -8.87 3.93 7.64
C SER A 90 -8.48 3.70 9.11
N GLY A 91 -7.49 4.44 9.60
CA GLY A 91 -7.07 4.46 11.01
C GLY A 91 -8.05 5.17 11.94
N GLY A 92 -9.33 5.25 11.57
CA GLY A 92 -10.33 6.01 12.30
C GLY A 92 -10.40 5.60 13.77
N SER A 93 -9.90 6.47 14.65
CA SER A 93 -10.49 6.59 15.98
C SER A 93 -11.98 6.80 15.75
N GLY A 94 -12.79 5.86 16.20
CA GLY A 94 -14.22 5.87 15.94
C GLY A 94 -14.84 7.21 16.32
N SER A 95 -15.42 7.89 15.35
CA SER A 95 -16.56 8.76 15.66
C SER A 95 -17.70 7.81 15.99
N GLY A 96 -17.83 7.49 17.28
CA GLY A 96 -19.07 6.99 17.82
C GLY A 96 -20.16 8.00 17.48
N ASP A 97 -21.00 7.63 16.52
CA ASP A 97 -22.33 8.22 16.35
C ASP A 97 -23.13 7.77 17.59
N GLU A 98 -22.97 8.50 18.68
CA GLU A 98 -23.80 8.36 19.88
C GLU A 98 -25.18 8.91 19.54
N ARG A 99 -26.16 8.01 19.64
CA ARG A 99 -27.57 8.19 19.33
C ARG A 99 -28.15 9.45 19.95
N ASP A 100 -29.03 10.11 19.19
CA ASP A 100 -30.16 10.88 19.74
C ASP A 100 -31.47 10.22 19.29
#